data_AF-A0A8J7ZJB0-F1
#
_entry.id   AF-A0A8J7ZJB0-F1
#
_cell.length_a   1.000
_cell.length_b   1.000
_cell.length_c   1.000
_cell.angle_alpha   90.00
_cell.angle_beta   90.00
_cell.angle_gamma   90.00
#
_symmetry.space_group_name_H-M   'P 1'
#
loop_
_entity.id
_entity.type
_entity.pdbx_description
1 polymer ?
#
loop_
_entity_poly.entity_id
_entity_poly.type
_entity_poly.pdbx_seq_one_letter_code
_entity_poly.pdbx_strand_id
1 'polypeptide(L)'
;MQRVTTVLVLLLVAGTPAGSVLGASTHAGPGPSATTTGAAQVDAAAADGAPADEVVHQTASSVGTPRSAPASSDPTIVERTRLNSTLSVPGRVTITYEYELPTSLSEFRMQAPFFADDAVQSLQTDDFERTGETEFTWSEDTQTPSVTVTTSVDQGELTSDAVGVETDAFAFVEFPATYVSWRYFGTEPTFTTTGEVAGDGVASRAFAVAGETTAESVAAGDRTVDVVLAGDASSQSTPAAYGDVFRLGDRELVDGAEGVDDDGDDHDDGDDGPQSVVYVLPEDAFAYEYPWAGRAQYDSFFVQDSASTVERVESTPYHEYVHVRMATFGEDSSAWLNEALAEYYGHLLAMNAGDGDWSEFQEALAVTRDEYRDAKLADTATWDREPVDYEKGSLVAAALDAEIRNRTGGARTLQDVLAYRYGDDDPYGDLRTYEDFSAAVVAVTDDESMRAWLDEYVAGESTPPVPSDPDRFVLNASMDSDGDGVENRREVQTNPFESDTDGDGIDDGEDAYPTDDTRYEASTTTEEPTTVATSATPTTTVRTTEKPTTKPTTTATTQTTAATGSTASTATGESAPTADDTANGDSSGGPGDGDFDPTAVPGFGPSVAVLALLAVAFIVRRRR
;
A
#
# COMPACT_ATOMS: atom_id res chain seq x y z
N MET A 1 40.55 32.18 33.71
CA MET A 1 41.81 32.95 33.84
C MET A 1 42.89 32.26 33.01
N GLN A 2 43.63 33.06 32.25
CA GLN A 2 44.84 32.79 31.45
C GLN A 2 44.77 31.91 30.18
N ARG A 3 44.84 32.65 29.06
CA ARG A 3 45.22 32.29 27.70
C ARG A 3 46.69 31.86 27.60
N VAL A 4 47.01 30.98 26.64
CA VAL A 4 48.21 31.13 25.78
C VAL A 4 47.85 30.74 24.35
N THR A 5 48.17 31.68 23.45
CA THR A 5 48.06 31.70 21.99
C THR A 5 49.24 30.99 21.33
N THR A 6 49.06 30.35 20.17
CA THR A 6 50.10 30.31 19.12
C THR A 6 49.46 30.27 17.74
N VAL A 7 49.96 31.17 16.90
CA VAL A 7 49.61 31.47 15.50
C VAL A 7 50.73 30.89 14.61
N LEU A 8 50.40 30.37 13.43
CA LEU A 8 51.32 30.36 12.29
C LEU A 8 50.53 30.59 10.98
N VAL A 9 51.13 31.35 10.07
CA VAL A 9 50.54 31.96 8.86
C VAL A 9 51.51 31.74 7.67
N LEU A 10 50.95 31.76 6.43
CA LEU A 10 51.54 31.86 5.07
C LEU A 10 52.11 30.54 4.47
N LEU A 11 51.91 30.20 3.17
CA LEU A 11 51.92 31.02 1.96
C LEU A 11 51.31 30.31 0.72
N LEU A 12 50.65 31.09 -0.14
CA LEU A 12 50.22 30.83 -1.54
C LEU A 12 51.38 30.46 -2.50
N VAL A 13 51.10 29.62 -3.52
CA VAL A 13 51.59 29.78 -4.91
C VAL A 13 50.55 29.27 -5.91
N ALA A 14 50.24 30.10 -6.90
CA ALA A 14 49.34 29.86 -8.03
C ALA A 14 50.07 29.26 -9.26
N GLY A 15 49.31 28.65 -10.18
CA GLY A 15 49.79 28.40 -11.55
C GLY A 15 48.88 27.51 -12.40
N THR A 16 47.98 28.12 -13.18
CA THR A 16 47.45 27.57 -14.44
C THR A 16 48.48 27.76 -15.56
N PRO A 17 48.35 27.02 -16.69
CA PRO A 17 47.80 27.70 -17.87
C PRO A 17 46.85 26.86 -18.74
N ALA A 18 46.01 27.59 -19.47
CA ALA A 18 45.11 27.13 -20.53
C ALA A 18 45.84 26.88 -21.87
N GLY A 19 45.18 26.16 -22.78
CA GLY A 19 45.56 26.09 -24.19
C GLY A 19 44.70 25.13 -25.04
N SER A 20 43.61 25.64 -25.61
CA SER A 20 42.72 24.99 -26.59
C SER A 20 43.30 25.02 -28.02
N VAL A 21 43.01 24.02 -28.88
CA VAL A 21 42.73 24.20 -30.33
C VAL A 21 41.89 23.03 -30.90
N LEU A 22 40.94 23.43 -31.74
CA LEU A 22 39.93 22.76 -32.58
C LEU A 22 40.41 21.69 -33.60
N GLY A 23 39.47 20.84 -34.05
CA GLY A 23 39.56 20.15 -35.35
C GLY A 23 38.41 19.18 -35.64
N ALA A 24 37.44 19.59 -36.47
CA ALA A 24 36.31 18.80 -36.94
C ALA A 24 36.63 17.93 -38.18
N SER A 25 35.86 16.85 -38.37
CA SER A 25 35.22 16.38 -39.64
C SER A 25 35.48 14.91 -40.07
N THR A 26 34.37 14.15 -40.04
CA THR A 26 33.80 13.31 -41.11
C THR A 26 34.34 11.92 -41.52
N HIS A 27 33.36 11.03 -41.79
CA HIS A 27 33.25 9.93 -42.77
C HIS A 27 33.34 8.45 -42.30
N ALA A 28 32.14 7.82 -42.28
CA ALA A 28 31.72 6.52 -42.87
C ALA A 28 32.55 5.22 -42.69
N GLY A 29 31.87 4.14 -42.24
CA GLY A 29 32.36 2.74 -42.07
C GLY A 29 32.61 1.96 -43.39
N PRO A 30 32.57 0.60 -43.46
CA PRO A 30 32.19 -0.43 -42.44
C PRO A 30 33.14 -1.67 -42.29
N GLY A 31 33.07 -2.37 -41.13
CA GLY A 31 33.35 -3.81 -40.83
C GLY A 31 34.71 -4.47 -41.18
N PRO A 32 35.01 -5.73 -40.75
CA PRO A 32 34.36 -6.61 -39.76
C PRO A 32 35.32 -7.28 -38.72
N SER A 33 34.72 -7.91 -37.69
CA SER A 33 35.14 -9.10 -36.90
C SER A 33 36.57 -9.23 -36.34
N ALA A 34 36.68 -9.23 -35.00
CA ALA A 34 37.58 -10.15 -34.28
C ALA A 34 37.12 -10.38 -32.83
N THR A 35 36.78 -11.64 -32.56
CA THR A 35 36.60 -12.28 -31.26
C THR A 35 37.80 -12.03 -30.34
N THR A 36 37.58 -11.59 -29.10
CA THR A 36 38.48 -11.89 -27.98
C THR A 36 37.67 -11.91 -26.68
N THR A 37 37.53 -13.11 -26.14
CA THR A 37 37.16 -13.45 -24.77
C THR A 37 38.07 -12.73 -23.77
N GLY A 38 37.47 -11.95 -22.87
CA GLY A 38 38.12 -11.42 -21.67
C GLY A 38 37.08 -11.37 -20.56
N ALA A 39 37.12 -12.35 -19.66
CA ALA A 39 36.36 -12.35 -18.44
C ALA A 39 36.75 -11.12 -17.61
N ALA A 40 35.81 -10.21 -17.39
CA ALA A 40 35.95 -9.12 -16.43
C ALA A 40 35.38 -9.61 -15.10
N GLN A 41 36.24 -9.65 -14.08
CA GLN A 41 35.82 -9.74 -12.68
C GLN A 41 34.99 -8.51 -12.35
N VAL A 42 33.75 -8.75 -11.92
CA VAL A 42 32.95 -7.80 -11.17
C VAL A 42 33.42 -7.83 -9.72
N ASP A 43 34.16 -6.81 -9.31
CA ASP A 43 34.37 -6.50 -7.90
C ASP A 43 33.10 -5.79 -7.41
N ALA A 44 32.23 -6.53 -6.72
CA ALA A 44 31.10 -5.98 -5.98
C ALA A 44 31.63 -5.18 -4.79
N ALA A 45 31.59 -3.85 -4.89
CA ALA A 45 31.77 -2.96 -3.76
C ALA A 45 30.40 -2.75 -3.11
N ALA A 46 30.23 -3.32 -1.93
CA ALA A 46 29.07 -3.13 -1.06
C ALA A 46 28.88 -1.62 -0.77
N ALA A 47 27.74 -1.08 -1.20
CA ALA A 47 27.23 0.19 -0.72
C ALA A 47 26.44 -0.09 0.57
N ASP A 48 26.90 0.52 1.66
CA ASP A 48 26.30 0.46 2.99
C ASP A 48 25.31 1.63 3.06
N GLY A 49 24.06 1.39 2.65
CA GLY A 49 22.92 2.29 2.76
C GLY A 49 21.94 1.74 3.79
N ALA A 50 21.46 2.58 4.70
CA ALA A 50 20.36 2.21 5.59
C ALA A 50 19.09 1.93 4.75
N PRO A 51 18.24 0.96 5.13
CA PRO A 51 17.12 0.58 4.29
C PRO A 51 16.09 1.72 4.28
N ALA A 52 15.70 2.16 3.09
CA ALA A 52 14.32 2.54 2.84
C ALA A 52 13.49 1.26 2.99
N ASP A 53 12.23 1.36 3.44
CA ASP A 53 11.35 0.21 3.64
C ASP A 53 11.27 -0.62 2.34
N GLU A 54 12.06 -1.68 2.27
CA GLU A 54 12.13 -2.58 1.13
C GLU A 54 10.93 -3.52 1.26
N VAL A 55 9.84 -3.21 0.53
CA VAL A 55 8.82 -4.22 0.26
C VAL A 55 9.54 -5.37 -0.43
N VAL A 56 9.67 -6.49 0.28
CA VAL A 56 10.47 -7.62 -0.18
C VAL A 56 9.73 -8.30 -1.34
N HIS A 57 10.15 -7.99 -2.56
CA HIS A 57 9.64 -8.66 -3.75
C HIS A 57 10.21 -10.07 -3.84
N GLN A 58 9.32 -11.05 -3.99
CA GLN A 58 9.69 -12.43 -4.23
C GLN A 58 10.25 -12.55 -5.64
N THR A 59 11.57 -12.50 -5.80
CA THR A 59 12.17 -12.62 -7.13
C THR A 59 12.22 -14.08 -7.59
N ALA A 60 11.54 -14.33 -8.70
CA ALA A 60 11.65 -15.54 -9.49
C ALA A 60 12.69 -15.35 -10.61
N SER A 61 13.43 -16.40 -10.95
CA SER A 61 14.38 -16.34 -12.08
C SER A 61 14.52 -17.70 -12.76
N SER A 62 14.51 -17.70 -14.09
CA SER A 62 14.50 -18.93 -14.89
C SER A 62 15.62 -18.99 -15.93
N VAL A 63 15.96 -20.22 -16.38
CA VAL A 63 16.83 -20.44 -17.56
C VAL A 63 16.32 -21.63 -18.38
N GLY A 64 15.89 -21.38 -19.63
CA GLY A 64 15.30 -22.39 -20.53
C GLY A 64 16.27 -23.07 -21.50
N THR A 65 15.97 -24.32 -21.86
CA THR A 65 16.58 -25.02 -23.02
C THR A 65 15.50 -25.46 -24.02
N PRO A 66 15.60 -25.10 -25.32
CA PRO A 66 14.54 -25.40 -26.27
C PRO A 66 14.46 -26.90 -26.59
N ARG A 67 13.32 -27.51 -26.27
CA ARG A 67 12.93 -28.83 -26.78
C ARG A 67 11.42 -28.92 -26.87
N SER A 68 10.91 -29.40 -28.01
CA SER A 68 9.46 -29.54 -28.25
C SER A 68 8.83 -30.56 -27.30
N ALA A 69 8.03 -30.09 -26.35
CA ALA A 69 7.10 -30.88 -25.54
C ALA A 69 5.67 -30.74 -26.11
N PRO A 70 4.79 -31.75 -25.96
CA PRO A 70 3.40 -31.65 -26.41
C PRO A 70 2.56 -30.78 -25.46
N ALA A 71 1.60 -30.05 -26.01
CA ALA A 71 0.69 -29.13 -25.32
C ALA A 71 -0.12 -29.83 -24.20
N SER A 72 0.29 -29.54 -22.97
CA SER A 72 -0.53 -29.55 -21.75
C SER A 72 -0.86 -28.09 -21.44
N SER A 73 -1.76 -27.83 -20.47
CA SER A 73 -1.84 -26.50 -19.82
C SER A 73 -0.44 -25.94 -19.56
N ASP A 74 -0.30 -24.62 -19.66
CA ASP A 74 0.98 -23.98 -19.40
C ASP A 74 1.48 -24.40 -18.01
N PRO A 75 2.77 -24.79 -17.88
CA PRO A 75 3.28 -25.31 -16.63
C PRO A 75 3.28 -24.20 -15.57
N THR A 76 2.90 -24.53 -14.34
CA THR A 76 2.89 -23.56 -13.22
C THR A 76 3.58 -24.16 -12.02
N ILE A 77 4.40 -23.35 -11.34
CA ILE A 77 4.95 -23.61 -10.01
C ILE A 77 4.02 -22.94 -9.01
N VAL A 78 3.52 -23.71 -8.04
CA VAL A 78 2.65 -23.17 -6.97
C VAL A 78 3.40 -23.23 -5.65
N GLU A 79 3.65 -22.10 -5.01
CA GLU A 79 4.05 -22.02 -3.60
C GLU A 79 2.81 -21.96 -2.70
N ARG A 80 2.74 -22.83 -1.70
CA ARG A 80 1.74 -22.79 -0.64
C ARG A 80 2.43 -22.54 0.70
N THR A 81 2.14 -21.39 1.28
CA THR A 81 2.68 -21.00 2.58
C THR A 81 1.61 -21.19 3.65
N ARG A 82 1.79 -22.19 4.50
CA ARG A 82 0.82 -22.56 5.53
C ARG A 82 1.28 -22.16 6.92
N LEU A 83 0.50 -21.32 7.59
CA LEU A 83 0.61 -21.03 9.02
C LEU A 83 -0.01 -22.16 9.84
N ASN A 84 0.76 -22.72 10.75
CA ASN A 84 0.29 -23.62 11.79
C ASN A 84 0.60 -23.01 13.16
N SER A 85 -0.42 -22.40 13.74
CA SER A 85 -0.43 -21.97 15.14
C SER A 85 -1.52 -22.74 15.88
N THR A 86 -1.17 -23.25 17.06
CA THR A 86 -2.14 -23.96 17.92
C THR A 86 -2.58 -23.12 19.11
N LEU A 87 -2.01 -21.91 19.26
CA LEU A 87 -2.10 -21.06 20.46
C LEU A 87 -1.72 -21.79 21.78
N SER A 88 -1.21 -23.01 21.67
CA SER A 88 -0.94 -23.90 22.81
C SER A 88 0.50 -23.79 23.30
N VAL A 89 1.37 -23.19 22.50
CA VAL A 89 2.77 -22.88 22.82
C VAL A 89 2.98 -21.40 22.50
N PRO A 90 2.74 -20.50 23.48
CA PRO A 90 2.80 -19.06 23.24
C PRO A 90 4.15 -18.58 22.69
N GLY A 91 4.10 -17.60 21.81
CA GLY A 91 5.27 -16.97 21.19
C GLY A 91 5.94 -17.86 20.15
N ARG A 92 5.21 -18.79 19.53
CA ARG A 92 5.77 -19.74 18.58
C ARG A 92 4.77 -20.17 17.52
N VAL A 93 5.16 -19.93 16.27
CA VAL A 93 4.43 -20.40 15.09
C VAL A 93 5.27 -21.40 14.29
N THR A 94 4.60 -22.22 13.50
CA THR A 94 5.23 -23.08 12.49
C THR A 94 4.71 -22.66 11.12
N ILE A 95 5.62 -22.37 10.20
CA ILE A 95 5.32 -22.00 8.81
C ILE A 95 5.85 -23.12 7.92
N THR A 96 5.04 -23.57 6.97
CA THR A 96 5.45 -24.56 5.96
C THR A 96 5.35 -23.94 4.58
N TYR A 97 6.45 -23.93 3.85
CA TYR A 97 6.50 -23.59 2.43
C TYR A 97 6.50 -24.90 1.65
N GLU A 98 5.42 -25.19 0.93
CA GLU A 98 5.26 -26.37 0.09
C GLU A 98 5.16 -25.93 -1.36
N TYR A 99 5.85 -26.62 -2.27
CA TYR A 99 5.83 -26.30 -3.69
C TYR A 99 5.13 -27.38 -4.49
N GLU A 100 4.33 -27.04 -5.49
CA GLU A 100 3.94 -27.97 -6.56
C GLU A 100 4.76 -27.68 -7.81
N LEU A 101 5.67 -28.60 -8.14
CA LEU A 101 6.63 -28.45 -9.21
C LEU A 101 6.16 -29.17 -10.50
N PRO A 102 6.07 -28.47 -11.64
CA PRO A 102 5.69 -29.10 -12.90
C PRO A 102 6.81 -30.02 -13.41
N THR A 103 6.43 -31.08 -14.12
CA THR A 103 7.40 -32.05 -14.67
C THR A 103 8.35 -31.50 -15.74
N SER A 104 8.14 -30.27 -16.19
CA SER A 104 9.04 -29.54 -17.10
C SER A 104 10.32 -29.06 -16.41
N LEU A 105 10.33 -29.01 -15.07
CA LEU A 105 11.49 -28.59 -14.29
C LEU A 105 12.60 -29.64 -14.29
N SER A 106 13.83 -29.13 -14.32
CA SER A 106 15.07 -29.89 -14.22
C SER A 106 15.94 -29.47 -13.03
N GLU A 107 15.66 -28.30 -12.46
CA GLU A 107 16.31 -27.77 -11.27
C GLU A 107 15.35 -26.78 -10.64
N PHE A 108 15.25 -26.78 -9.31
CA PHE A 108 14.52 -25.80 -8.53
C PHE A 108 15.32 -25.48 -7.27
N ARG A 109 15.45 -24.19 -6.95
CA ARG A 109 16.15 -23.70 -5.77
C ARG A 109 15.28 -22.69 -5.05
N MET A 110 15.33 -22.76 -3.73
CA MET A 110 14.65 -21.86 -2.81
C MET A 110 15.70 -21.23 -1.89
N GLN A 111 15.58 -19.94 -1.61
CA GLN A 111 16.36 -19.23 -0.62
C GLN A 111 15.42 -18.43 0.29
N ALA A 112 15.59 -18.52 1.60
CA ALA A 112 14.84 -17.70 2.55
C ALA A 112 15.81 -17.10 3.57
N PRO A 113 16.24 -15.84 3.40
CA PRO A 113 17.20 -15.19 4.30
C PRO A 113 16.79 -15.26 5.78
N PHE A 114 15.49 -15.17 6.05
CA PHE A 114 14.90 -15.30 7.38
C PHE A 114 15.28 -16.60 8.11
N PHE A 115 15.63 -17.68 7.41
CA PHE A 115 16.04 -18.94 8.07
C PHE A 115 17.37 -18.86 8.82
N ALA A 116 18.14 -17.78 8.64
CA ALA A 116 19.34 -17.49 9.42
C ALA A 116 19.06 -16.71 10.71
N ASP A 117 17.82 -16.28 10.95
CA ASP A 117 17.47 -15.48 12.12
C ASP A 117 17.59 -16.28 13.43
N ASP A 118 18.05 -15.63 14.51
CA ASP A 118 18.21 -16.24 15.84
C ASP A 118 16.85 -16.66 16.45
N ALA A 119 15.73 -16.10 15.98
CA ALA A 119 14.37 -16.47 16.35
C ALA A 119 13.95 -17.84 15.80
N VAL A 120 14.63 -18.34 14.75
CA VAL A 120 14.36 -19.64 14.15
C VAL A 120 14.83 -20.76 15.07
N GLN A 121 13.87 -21.57 15.53
CA GLN A 121 14.10 -22.59 16.55
C GLN A 121 14.35 -23.97 15.94
N SER A 122 13.70 -24.26 14.81
CA SER A 122 13.95 -25.47 14.04
C SER A 122 13.57 -25.31 12.58
N LEU A 123 14.28 -26.05 11.73
CA LEU A 123 14.06 -26.12 10.30
C LEU A 123 14.07 -27.58 9.87
N GLN A 124 13.06 -27.99 9.12
CA GLN A 124 12.88 -29.33 8.56
C GLN A 124 12.65 -29.23 7.05
N THR A 125 13.13 -30.21 6.31
CA THR A 125 13.02 -30.26 4.85
C THR A 125 12.48 -31.62 4.41
N ASP A 126 11.61 -31.62 3.42
CA ASP A 126 11.18 -32.81 2.68
C ASP A 126 11.48 -32.60 1.19
N ASP A 127 12.20 -33.54 0.58
CA ASP A 127 12.67 -33.48 -0.82
C ASP A 127 13.42 -32.20 -1.23
N PHE A 128 14.05 -31.54 -0.26
CA PHE A 128 15.04 -30.49 -0.43
C PHE A 128 16.38 -30.92 0.19
N GLU A 129 17.46 -30.70 -0.56
CA GLU A 129 18.83 -30.71 -0.03
C GLU A 129 19.23 -29.29 0.36
N ARG A 130 19.58 -29.09 1.64
CA ARG A 130 20.12 -27.80 2.11
C ARG A 130 21.54 -27.60 1.59
N THR A 131 21.73 -26.66 0.69
CA THR A 131 23.02 -26.35 0.04
C THR A 131 23.76 -25.18 0.66
N GLY A 132 23.07 -24.34 1.43
CA GLY A 132 23.61 -23.19 2.14
C GLY A 132 22.96 -22.98 3.52
N GLU A 133 23.29 -21.87 4.18
CA GLU A 133 22.62 -21.53 5.44
C GLU A 133 21.13 -21.25 5.21
N THR A 134 20.78 -20.56 4.13
CA THR A 134 19.40 -20.19 3.79
C THR A 134 18.96 -20.74 2.44
N GLU A 135 19.76 -21.62 1.81
CA GLU A 135 19.55 -22.11 0.44
C GLU A 135 19.25 -23.61 0.39
N PHE A 136 18.27 -23.98 -0.44
CA PHE A 136 17.77 -25.33 -0.63
C PHE A 136 17.65 -25.64 -2.12
N THR A 137 18.05 -26.84 -2.52
CA THR A 137 17.92 -27.35 -3.88
C THR A 137 17.01 -28.58 -3.88
N TRP A 138 16.03 -28.59 -4.77
CA TRP A 138 15.11 -29.72 -4.93
C TRP A 138 15.87 -31.01 -5.30
N SER A 139 15.56 -32.12 -4.63
CA SER A 139 16.29 -33.39 -4.80
C SER A 139 15.84 -34.24 -5.99
N GLU A 140 14.83 -33.80 -6.74
CA GLU A 140 14.17 -34.53 -7.85
C GLU A 140 13.35 -35.77 -7.42
N ASP A 141 13.16 -36.01 -6.12
CA ASP A 141 12.49 -37.21 -5.61
C ASP A 141 10.96 -37.15 -5.72
N THR A 142 10.36 -35.97 -5.48
CA THR A 142 8.92 -35.71 -5.60
C THR A 142 8.63 -34.38 -6.29
N GLN A 143 7.39 -34.17 -6.72
CA GLN A 143 6.93 -32.89 -7.27
C GLN A 143 6.36 -31.96 -6.18
N THR A 144 6.46 -32.37 -4.90
CA THR A 144 5.89 -31.64 -3.77
C THR A 144 6.89 -31.41 -2.64
N PRO A 145 8.06 -30.81 -2.91
CA PRO A 145 9.06 -30.59 -1.86
C PRO A 145 8.60 -29.49 -0.90
N SER A 146 9.05 -29.55 0.35
CA SER A 146 8.65 -28.59 1.38
C SER A 146 9.74 -28.25 2.39
N VAL A 147 9.65 -27.05 2.96
CA VAL A 147 10.45 -26.59 4.09
C VAL A 147 9.52 -26.14 5.21
N THR A 148 9.67 -26.74 6.39
CA THR A 148 8.93 -26.36 7.60
C THR A 148 9.87 -25.66 8.58
N VAL A 149 9.52 -24.44 8.96
CA VAL A 149 10.24 -23.64 9.96
C VAL A 149 9.37 -23.42 11.18
N THR A 150 9.97 -23.55 12.37
CA THR A 150 9.36 -23.11 13.63
C THR A 150 10.14 -21.92 14.13
N THR A 151 9.46 -20.79 14.30
CA THR A 151 10.07 -19.52 14.70
C THR A 151 9.34 -18.91 15.90
N SER A 152 10.03 -18.00 16.56
CA SER A 152 9.46 -17.17 17.61
C SER A 152 8.65 -16.03 16.99
N VAL A 153 7.55 -15.67 17.62
CA VAL A 153 6.76 -14.45 17.36
C VAL A 153 6.65 -13.67 18.65
N ASP A 154 6.37 -12.37 18.55
CA ASP A 154 6.15 -11.56 19.75
C ASP A 154 4.90 -12.01 20.49
N GLN A 155 4.92 -11.86 21.82
CA GLN A 155 3.78 -12.19 22.68
C GLN A 155 3.12 -10.89 23.12
N GLY A 156 1.83 -10.75 22.81
CA GLY A 156 1.04 -9.57 23.13
C GLY A 156 1.14 -8.49 22.07
N GLU A 157 2.32 -7.91 21.87
CA GLU A 157 2.52 -6.71 21.05
C GLU A 157 3.52 -6.96 19.91
N LEU A 158 3.15 -6.63 18.67
CA LEU A 158 4.00 -6.70 17.48
C LEU A 158 5.07 -5.60 17.51
N THR A 159 6.33 -6.00 17.34
CA THR A 159 7.45 -5.08 17.10
C THR A 159 7.85 -5.04 15.62
N SER A 160 8.61 -4.02 15.21
CA SER A 160 9.03 -3.83 13.81
C SER A 160 9.89 -4.98 13.26
N ASP A 161 10.59 -5.72 14.13
CA ASP A 161 11.55 -6.76 13.72
C ASP A 161 10.95 -8.18 13.77
N ALA A 162 9.71 -8.32 14.26
CA ALA A 162 9.06 -9.61 14.43
C ALA A 162 8.25 -10.00 13.21
N VAL A 163 8.29 -11.29 12.86
CA VAL A 163 7.48 -11.88 11.77
C VAL A 163 5.99 -12.00 12.10
N GLY A 164 5.58 -11.61 13.31
CA GLY A 164 4.21 -11.74 13.76
C GLY A 164 4.05 -11.58 15.27
N VAL A 165 2.80 -11.63 15.69
CA VAL A 165 2.36 -11.50 17.09
C VAL A 165 1.39 -12.62 17.43
N GLU A 166 1.50 -13.14 18.66
CA GLU A 166 0.57 -14.12 19.23
C GLU A 166 -0.04 -13.56 20.52
N THR A 167 -1.37 -13.57 20.57
CA THR A 167 -2.19 -13.23 21.74
C THR A 167 -2.89 -14.49 22.27
N ASP A 168 -3.66 -14.36 23.35
CA ASP A 168 -4.50 -15.46 23.85
C ASP A 168 -5.65 -15.82 22.86
N ALA A 169 -6.00 -14.91 21.93
CA ALA A 169 -7.13 -15.06 21.01
C ALA A 169 -6.71 -15.44 19.59
N PHE A 170 -5.59 -14.90 19.09
CA PHE A 170 -5.14 -15.12 17.71
C PHE A 170 -3.62 -15.06 17.57
N ALA A 171 -3.11 -15.55 16.44
CA ALA A 171 -1.75 -15.31 15.97
C ALA A 171 -1.82 -14.67 14.59
N PHE A 172 -1.19 -13.51 14.43
CA PHE A 172 -1.01 -12.83 13.15
C PHE A 172 0.44 -12.99 12.70
N VAL A 173 0.64 -13.32 11.43
CA VAL A 173 1.96 -13.52 10.82
C VAL A 173 1.98 -12.83 9.46
N GLU A 174 3.01 -12.03 9.24
CA GLU A 174 3.47 -11.67 7.90
C GLU A 174 4.40 -12.77 7.42
N PHE A 175 4.08 -13.42 6.30
CA PHE A 175 4.87 -14.52 5.79
C PHE A 175 6.23 -14.03 5.28
N PRO A 176 7.34 -14.54 5.85
CA PRO A 176 8.66 -14.18 5.35
C PRO A 176 8.84 -14.57 3.88
N ALA A 177 9.34 -13.64 3.07
CA ALA A 177 9.54 -13.87 1.64
C ALA A 177 10.58 -14.97 1.34
N THR A 178 10.39 -15.67 0.22
CA THR A 178 11.30 -16.71 -0.25
C THR A 178 11.71 -16.52 -1.71
N TYR A 179 13.00 -16.50 -2.02
CA TYR A 179 13.49 -16.29 -3.37
C TYR A 179 13.66 -17.61 -4.10
N VAL A 180 13.13 -17.73 -5.31
CA VAL A 180 13.09 -18.99 -6.05
C VAL A 180 13.78 -18.87 -7.41
N SER A 181 14.42 -19.95 -7.84
CA SER A 181 14.98 -20.02 -9.19
C SER A 181 14.90 -21.42 -9.76
N TRP A 182 14.74 -21.52 -11.08
CA TRP A 182 14.53 -22.81 -11.72
C TRP A 182 15.13 -22.93 -13.12
N ARG A 183 15.24 -24.17 -13.57
CA ARG A 183 15.58 -24.51 -14.97
C ARG A 183 14.53 -25.43 -15.54
N TYR A 184 14.12 -25.14 -16.76
CA TYR A 184 13.00 -25.85 -17.39
C TYR A 184 13.32 -26.32 -18.81
N PHE A 185 12.49 -27.27 -19.27
CA PHE A 185 12.43 -27.70 -20.65
C PHE A 185 11.11 -27.28 -21.29
N GLY A 186 11.18 -26.76 -22.52
CA GLY A 186 9.97 -26.41 -23.27
C GLY A 186 9.46 -25.02 -22.90
N THR A 187 8.18 -24.92 -22.55
CA THR A 187 7.53 -23.69 -22.10
C THR A 187 8.02 -23.31 -20.71
N GLU A 188 8.26 -22.02 -20.51
CA GLU A 188 8.58 -21.45 -19.20
C GLU A 188 7.43 -21.68 -18.22
N PRO A 189 7.70 -22.20 -17.01
CA PRO A 189 6.68 -22.25 -15.99
C PRO A 189 6.37 -20.88 -15.41
N THR A 190 5.08 -20.58 -15.20
CA THR A 190 4.65 -19.44 -14.37
C THR A 190 4.84 -19.76 -12.89
N PHE A 191 4.80 -18.74 -12.04
CA PHE A 191 4.95 -18.88 -10.59
C PHE A 191 3.80 -18.17 -9.88
N THR A 192 3.16 -18.87 -8.95
CA THR A 192 2.08 -18.31 -8.13
C THR A 192 2.27 -18.72 -6.67
N THR A 193 1.86 -17.85 -5.75
CA THR A 193 1.94 -18.09 -4.31
C THR A 193 0.55 -18.01 -3.67
N THR A 194 0.32 -18.80 -2.64
CA THR A 194 -0.94 -18.84 -1.90
C THR A 194 -0.66 -19.01 -0.40
N GLY A 195 -1.44 -18.35 0.44
CA GLY A 195 -1.35 -18.51 1.89
C GLY A 195 -2.49 -19.35 2.45
N GLU A 196 -2.21 -20.08 3.51
CA GLU A 196 -3.18 -20.92 4.20
C GLU A 196 -3.00 -20.90 5.72
N VAL A 197 -4.08 -21.17 6.45
CA VAL A 197 -4.03 -21.44 7.90
C VAL A 197 -4.44 -22.89 8.18
N ALA A 198 -3.67 -23.58 9.00
CA ALA A 198 -4.03 -24.89 9.53
C ALA A 198 -5.07 -24.74 10.66
N GLY A 199 -6.36 -24.87 10.32
CA GLY A 199 -7.45 -24.81 11.29
C GLY A 199 -8.34 -23.59 11.07
N ASP A 200 -8.78 -22.97 12.17
CA ASP A 200 -9.60 -21.75 12.12
C ASP A 200 -8.69 -20.54 11.87
N GLY A 201 -9.04 -19.73 10.87
CA GLY A 201 -8.29 -18.53 10.49
C GLY A 201 -8.52 -18.12 9.04
N VAL A 202 -7.85 -17.04 8.63
CA VAL A 202 -7.86 -16.50 7.26
C VAL A 202 -6.44 -16.19 6.84
N ALA A 203 -6.08 -16.53 5.60
CA ALA A 203 -4.79 -16.22 5.01
C ALA A 203 -4.96 -15.65 3.59
N SER A 204 -4.03 -14.79 3.25
CA SER A 204 -3.74 -14.21 1.96
C SER A 204 -2.31 -14.61 1.58
N ARG A 205 -1.81 -14.17 0.43
CA ARG A 205 -0.43 -14.46 0.01
C ARG A 205 0.62 -13.90 0.97
N ALA A 206 0.37 -12.72 1.53
CA ALA A 206 1.28 -12.03 2.45
C ALA A 206 1.04 -12.37 3.92
N PHE A 207 -0.22 -12.45 4.35
CA PHE A 207 -0.56 -12.45 5.76
C PHE A 207 -1.44 -13.62 6.16
N ALA A 208 -1.39 -13.98 7.44
CA ALA A 208 -2.28 -14.97 8.02
C ALA A 208 -2.67 -14.62 9.45
N VAL A 209 -3.96 -14.77 9.76
CA VAL A 209 -4.48 -14.77 11.14
C VAL A 209 -5.02 -16.16 11.46
N ALA A 210 -4.46 -16.81 12.48
CA ALA A 210 -4.97 -18.05 13.05
C ALA A 210 -5.68 -17.78 14.39
N GLY A 211 -6.81 -18.45 14.64
CA GLY A 211 -7.57 -18.30 15.89
C GLY A 211 -8.89 -17.55 15.73
N GLU A 212 -9.27 -16.79 16.75
CA GLU A 212 -10.53 -16.03 16.78
C GLU A 212 -10.53 -14.93 15.73
N THR A 213 -11.40 -15.07 14.72
CA THR A 213 -11.54 -14.14 13.60
C THR A 213 -13.00 -14.01 13.18
N THR A 214 -13.37 -12.83 12.70
CA THR A 214 -14.61 -12.61 11.94
C THR A 214 -14.25 -12.08 10.57
N ALA A 215 -14.82 -12.66 9.51
CA ALA A 215 -14.59 -12.22 8.15
C ALA A 215 -15.91 -11.93 7.44
N GLU A 216 -15.97 -10.82 6.71
CA GLU A 216 -17.06 -10.47 5.81
C GLU A 216 -16.53 -10.19 4.41
N SER A 217 -17.07 -10.90 3.43
CA SER A 217 -16.75 -10.73 2.01
C SER A 217 -17.69 -9.73 1.35
N VAL A 218 -17.14 -8.76 0.64
CA VAL A 218 -17.90 -7.79 -0.16
C VAL A 218 -17.45 -7.83 -1.61
N ALA A 219 -18.39 -7.61 -2.53
CA ALA A 219 -18.07 -7.50 -3.95
C ALA A 219 -17.59 -6.07 -4.27
N ALA A 220 -16.49 -5.97 -5.02
CA ALA A 220 -15.93 -4.72 -5.51
C ALA A 220 -15.69 -4.84 -7.01
N GLY A 221 -16.71 -4.53 -7.82
CA GLY A 221 -16.65 -4.78 -9.26
C GLY A 221 -16.49 -6.26 -9.59
N ASP A 222 -15.36 -6.62 -10.17
CA ASP A 222 -15.05 -7.96 -10.67
C ASP A 222 -14.27 -8.80 -9.63
N ARG A 223 -13.91 -8.18 -8.50
CA ARG A 223 -13.16 -8.80 -7.40
C ARG A 223 -13.98 -8.91 -6.12
N THR A 224 -13.51 -9.75 -5.20
CA THR A 224 -14.05 -9.87 -3.84
C THR A 224 -13.03 -9.34 -2.83
N VAL A 225 -13.50 -8.55 -1.86
CA VAL A 225 -12.68 -8.06 -0.75
C VAL A 225 -13.15 -8.72 0.54
N ASP A 226 -12.25 -9.42 1.22
CA ASP A 226 -12.49 -9.99 2.55
C ASP A 226 -11.97 -9.03 3.61
N VAL A 227 -12.87 -8.51 4.46
CA VAL A 227 -12.50 -7.72 5.63
C VAL A 227 -12.48 -8.65 6.85
N VAL A 228 -11.30 -8.84 7.41
CA VAL A 228 -11.00 -9.79 8.50
C VAL A 228 -10.68 -9.03 9.77
N LEU A 229 -11.50 -9.21 10.81
CA LEU A 229 -11.25 -8.69 12.15
C LEU A 229 -10.58 -9.78 12.99
N ALA A 230 -9.40 -9.50 13.56
CA ALA A 230 -8.69 -10.41 14.44
C ALA A 230 -9.07 -10.19 15.91
N GLY A 231 -9.34 -11.27 16.65
CA GLY A 231 -9.69 -11.19 18.07
C GLY A 231 -10.90 -10.29 18.33
N ASP A 232 -10.72 -9.28 19.18
CA ASP A 232 -11.72 -8.28 19.55
C ASP A 232 -11.58 -6.95 18.78
N ALA A 233 -10.79 -6.92 17.70
CA ALA A 233 -10.67 -5.75 16.84
C ALA A 233 -12.04 -5.23 16.37
N SER A 234 -12.18 -3.91 16.34
CA SER A 234 -13.36 -3.24 15.80
C SER A 234 -12.98 -2.29 14.68
N SER A 235 -13.42 -2.56 13.46
CA SER A 235 -13.18 -1.62 12.36
C SER A 235 -14.00 -0.34 12.51
N GLN A 236 -13.38 0.79 12.18
CA GLN A 236 -14.00 2.11 12.17
C GLN A 236 -14.88 2.33 10.93
N SER A 237 -14.73 1.49 9.90
CA SER A 237 -15.55 1.53 8.69
C SER A 237 -16.22 0.18 8.41
N THR A 238 -17.30 0.21 7.65
CA THR A 238 -18.01 -1.01 7.28
C THR A 238 -17.28 -1.78 6.17
N PRO A 239 -17.41 -3.11 6.07
CA PRO A 239 -16.86 -3.87 4.95
C PRO A 239 -17.30 -3.34 3.58
N ALA A 240 -18.54 -2.86 3.46
CA ALA A 240 -19.05 -2.27 2.21
C ALA A 240 -18.25 -1.04 1.79
N ALA A 241 -17.81 -0.20 2.74
CA ALA A 241 -17.01 0.98 2.47
C ALA A 241 -15.64 0.61 1.88
N TYR A 242 -14.98 -0.45 2.38
CA TYR A 242 -13.79 -1.01 1.74
C TYR A 242 -14.07 -1.48 0.31
N GLY A 243 -15.21 -2.14 0.08
CA GLY A 243 -15.63 -2.54 -1.26
C GLY A 243 -15.77 -1.34 -2.22
N ASP A 244 -16.23 -0.19 -1.73
CA ASP A 244 -16.34 1.04 -2.52
C ASP A 244 -14.97 1.67 -2.83
N VAL A 245 -14.02 1.64 -1.89
CA VAL A 245 -12.62 2.05 -2.12
C VAL A 245 -12.00 1.25 -3.27
N PHE A 246 -12.05 -0.08 -3.18
CA PHE A 246 -11.48 -0.97 -4.19
C PHE A 246 -12.15 -0.76 -5.55
N ARG A 247 -13.49 -0.68 -5.58
CA ARG A 247 -14.25 -0.46 -6.81
C ARG A 247 -13.91 0.87 -7.48
N LEU A 248 -13.69 1.93 -6.69
CA LEU A 248 -13.29 3.24 -7.23
C LEU A 248 -11.86 3.16 -7.78
N GLY A 249 -10.92 2.68 -6.97
CA GLY A 249 -9.52 2.61 -7.37
C GLY A 249 -9.28 1.71 -8.58
N ASP A 250 -9.94 0.55 -8.66
CA ASP A 250 -9.75 -0.39 -9.79
C ASP A 250 -10.21 0.22 -11.11
N ARG A 251 -11.17 1.13 -11.04
CA ARG A 251 -11.70 1.85 -12.19
C ARG A 251 -10.82 3.02 -12.59
N GLU A 252 -10.25 3.75 -11.62
CA GLU A 252 -9.62 5.05 -11.84
C GLU A 252 -8.09 5.01 -11.84
N LEU A 253 -7.47 3.97 -11.27
CA LEU A 253 -6.02 3.83 -11.12
C LEU A 253 -5.46 2.75 -12.07
N VAL A 254 -4.29 3.03 -12.65
CA VAL A 254 -3.47 2.06 -13.39
C VAL A 254 -3.16 0.84 -12.52
N ASP A 255 -3.20 -0.33 -13.13
CA ASP A 255 -2.74 -1.56 -12.51
C ASP A 255 -1.21 -1.64 -12.61
N GLY A 256 -0.53 -1.60 -11.47
CA GLY A 256 0.92 -1.79 -11.46
C GLY A 256 1.33 -3.25 -11.66
N ALA A 257 0.46 -4.20 -11.30
CA ALA A 257 0.74 -5.63 -11.41
C ALA A 257 0.79 -6.10 -12.87
N GLU A 258 0.04 -5.44 -13.78
CA GLU A 258 0.12 -5.71 -15.23
C GLU A 258 1.50 -5.38 -15.85
N GLY A 259 2.39 -4.69 -15.11
CA GLY A 259 3.73 -4.32 -15.56
C GLY A 259 4.85 -5.29 -15.16
N VAL A 260 4.66 -6.10 -14.11
CA VAL A 260 5.68 -7.01 -13.58
C VAL A 260 5.57 -8.41 -14.21
N ASP A 261 4.41 -8.71 -14.81
CA ASP A 261 4.17 -9.95 -15.52
C ASP A 261 4.40 -9.78 -17.03
N ASP A 262 5.67 -9.79 -17.47
CA ASP A 262 6.06 -10.02 -18.89
C ASP A 262 5.64 -11.42 -19.41
N ASP A 263 4.93 -12.20 -18.59
CA ASP A 263 4.37 -13.50 -18.98
C ASP A 263 2.92 -13.41 -19.50
N GLY A 264 2.28 -12.24 -19.46
CA GLY A 264 0.95 -12.06 -20.07
C GLY A 264 -0.11 -13.02 -19.52
N ASP A 265 -0.06 -13.30 -18.22
CA ASP A 265 -1.02 -14.19 -17.58
C ASP A 265 -2.27 -13.39 -17.23
N ASP A 266 -3.38 -13.73 -17.90
CA ASP A 266 -4.70 -13.55 -17.31
C ASP A 266 -4.60 -14.19 -15.91
N HIS A 267 -4.80 -13.41 -14.85
CA HIS A 267 -5.00 -13.94 -13.50
C HIS A 267 -6.26 -14.84 -13.53
N ASP A 268 -6.12 -16.09 -13.99
CA ASP A 268 -7.13 -17.14 -13.89
C ASP A 268 -7.10 -17.67 -12.45
N ASP A 269 -7.42 -16.77 -11.51
CA ASP A 269 -7.90 -17.10 -10.19
C ASP A 269 -9.29 -17.75 -10.40
N GLY A 270 -9.27 -19.06 -10.67
CA GLY A 270 -10.38 -19.76 -11.32
C GLY A 270 -11.78 -19.47 -10.72
N ASP A 271 -12.78 -19.26 -11.59
CA ASP A 271 -14.24 -19.12 -11.38
C ASP A 271 -14.74 -18.09 -10.33
N ASP A 272 -13.91 -17.62 -9.39
CA ASP A 272 -14.29 -16.73 -8.28
C ASP A 272 -13.73 -15.29 -8.38
N GLY A 273 -12.86 -15.00 -9.37
CA GLY A 273 -12.26 -13.67 -9.59
C GLY A 273 -11.13 -13.33 -8.61
N PRO A 274 -10.38 -12.22 -8.82
CA PRO A 274 -9.31 -11.85 -7.91
C PRO A 274 -9.87 -11.56 -6.51
N GLN A 275 -9.16 -12.01 -5.47
CA GLN A 275 -9.53 -11.82 -4.07
C GLN A 275 -8.51 -10.90 -3.39
N SER A 276 -8.99 -9.91 -2.64
CA SER A 276 -8.14 -9.07 -1.79
C SER A 276 -8.54 -9.23 -0.33
N VAL A 277 -7.58 -9.09 0.59
CA VAL A 277 -7.84 -9.28 2.03
C VAL A 277 -7.35 -8.09 2.83
N VAL A 278 -8.26 -7.53 3.64
CA VAL A 278 -7.98 -6.46 4.60
C VAL A 278 -8.00 -7.05 6.01
N TYR A 279 -6.88 -6.98 6.72
CA TYR A 279 -6.78 -7.41 8.10
C TYR A 279 -6.88 -6.21 9.04
N VAL A 280 -7.87 -6.20 9.93
CA VAL A 280 -7.99 -5.22 11.01
C VAL A 280 -7.53 -5.86 12.30
N LEU A 281 -6.47 -5.31 12.87
CA LEU A 281 -5.83 -5.80 14.09
C LEU A 281 -6.11 -4.84 15.26
N PRO A 282 -6.32 -5.33 16.49
CA PRO A 282 -6.64 -4.47 17.62
C PRO A 282 -5.42 -3.63 18.01
N GLU A 283 -5.64 -2.41 18.51
CA GLU A 283 -4.56 -1.47 18.89
C GLU A 283 -3.54 -2.09 19.86
N ASP A 284 -3.99 -2.92 20.81
CA ASP A 284 -3.12 -3.55 21.81
C ASP A 284 -2.32 -4.75 21.27
N ALA A 285 -2.51 -5.12 20.00
CA ALA A 285 -1.63 -6.05 19.29
C ALA A 285 -0.35 -5.38 18.78
N PHE A 286 -0.18 -4.07 18.95
CA PHE A 286 1.00 -3.33 18.49
C PHE A 286 1.78 -2.74 19.67
N ALA A 287 3.11 -2.79 19.58
CA ALA A 287 3.95 -2.12 20.56
C ALA A 287 3.77 -0.60 20.45
N TYR A 288 3.92 0.12 21.57
CA TYR A 288 3.81 1.58 21.58
C TYR A 288 4.76 2.30 20.59
N GLU A 289 5.91 1.69 20.29
CA GLU A 289 6.91 2.22 19.34
C GLU A 289 6.71 1.69 17.91
N TYR A 290 5.63 0.94 17.64
CA TYR A 290 5.37 0.38 16.31
C TYR A 290 5.15 1.52 15.31
N PRO A 291 5.90 1.55 14.20
CA PRO A 291 5.99 2.76 13.38
C PRO A 291 4.86 2.91 12.36
N TRP A 292 4.09 1.86 12.07
CA TRP A 292 3.13 1.84 10.96
C TRP A 292 1.69 1.66 11.42
N ALA A 293 0.77 2.45 10.84
CA ALA A 293 -0.67 2.30 11.05
C ALA A 293 -1.30 1.20 10.18
N GLY A 294 -0.59 0.79 9.13
CA GLY A 294 -0.96 -0.29 8.21
C GLY A 294 0.25 -0.71 7.38
N ARG A 295 0.08 -1.79 6.62
CA ARG A 295 1.07 -2.23 5.64
C ARG A 295 0.45 -3.14 4.60
N ALA A 296 0.69 -2.83 3.34
CA ALA A 296 0.31 -3.63 2.19
C ALA A 296 1.42 -4.57 1.72
N GLN A 297 1.01 -5.73 1.21
CA GLN A 297 1.87 -6.66 0.49
C GLN A 297 1.01 -7.56 -0.42
N TYR A 298 1.43 -7.70 -1.67
CA TYR A 298 0.68 -8.36 -2.74
C TYR A 298 -0.76 -7.81 -2.85
N ASP A 299 -1.75 -8.68 -2.70
CA ASP A 299 -3.19 -8.48 -2.83
C ASP A 299 -3.87 -8.14 -1.50
N SER A 300 -3.10 -7.81 -0.47
CA SER A 300 -3.63 -7.68 0.89
C SER A 300 -2.90 -6.62 1.71
N PHE A 301 -3.55 -6.16 2.76
CA PHE A 301 -2.92 -5.27 3.73
C PHE A 301 -3.51 -5.48 5.13
N PHE A 302 -2.76 -5.09 6.16
CA PHE A 302 -3.30 -4.93 7.50
C PHE A 302 -3.40 -3.45 7.88
N VAL A 303 -4.30 -3.13 8.81
CA VAL A 303 -4.43 -1.83 9.46
C VAL A 303 -4.71 -2.00 10.95
N GLN A 304 -4.23 -1.06 11.75
CA GLN A 304 -4.67 -0.91 13.14
C GLN A 304 -6.13 -0.51 13.17
N ASP A 305 -6.89 -1.01 14.15
CA ASP A 305 -8.33 -0.75 14.24
C ASP A 305 -8.66 0.75 14.36
N SER A 306 -7.85 1.51 15.10
CA SER A 306 -7.97 2.97 15.23
C SER A 306 -7.73 3.73 13.92
N ALA A 307 -6.91 3.17 13.03
CA ALA A 307 -6.55 3.71 11.72
C ALA A 307 -7.46 3.22 10.58
N SER A 308 -8.38 2.29 10.86
CA SER A 308 -9.16 1.54 9.86
C SER A 308 -10.36 2.30 9.24
N THR A 309 -10.38 3.63 9.28
CA THR A 309 -11.46 4.41 8.66
C THR A 309 -11.10 4.89 7.26
N VAL A 310 -12.09 4.86 6.37
CA VAL A 310 -12.03 5.43 5.02
C VAL A 310 -12.72 6.80 4.92
N GLU A 311 -13.42 7.25 5.95
CA GLU A 311 -14.30 8.43 5.90
C GLU A 311 -13.53 9.77 6.08
N ARG A 312 -12.31 9.88 5.54
CA ARG A 312 -11.48 11.11 5.54
C ARG A 312 -10.36 11.04 4.48
N VAL A 313 -9.88 12.20 4.04
CA VAL A 313 -8.76 12.34 3.08
C VAL A 313 -7.49 11.63 3.56
N GLU A 314 -7.06 11.89 4.79
CA GLU A 314 -5.93 11.18 5.41
C GLU A 314 -6.40 9.82 5.93
N SER A 315 -6.32 8.79 5.09
CA SER A 315 -6.82 7.45 5.38
C SER A 315 -5.80 6.37 5.05
N THR A 316 -5.42 5.62 6.08
CA THR A 316 -4.51 4.47 5.95
C THR A 316 -5.06 3.42 4.98
N PRO A 317 -6.33 2.97 5.05
CA PRO A 317 -6.85 2.03 4.05
C PRO A 317 -6.77 2.52 2.60
N TYR A 318 -7.00 3.80 2.32
CA TYR A 318 -6.82 4.34 0.96
C TYR A 318 -5.35 4.29 0.53
N HIS A 319 -4.42 4.66 1.42
CA HIS A 319 -2.98 4.55 1.19
C HIS A 319 -2.55 3.09 0.90
N GLU A 320 -2.91 2.15 1.77
CA GLU A 320 -2.55 0.74 1.60
C GLU A 320 -3.19 0.11 0.36
N TYR A 321 -4.42 0.53 0.01
CA TYR A 321 -5.05 0.09 -1.22
C TYR A 321 -4.25 0.54 -2.46
N VAL A 322 -3.68 1.75 -2.47
CA VAL A 322 -2.86 2.19 -3.60
C VAL A 322 -1.61 1.31 -3.73
N HIS A 323 -0.96 0.92 -2.63
CA HIS A 323 0.13 -0.06 -2.68
C HIS A 323 -0.31 -1.40 -3.28
N VAL A 324 -1.51 -1.89 -2.93
CA VAL A 324 -2.09 -3.10 -3.54
C VAL A 324 -2.36 -2.91 -5.04
N ARG A 325 -2.85 -1.74 -5.45
CA ARG A 325 -3.31 -1.49 -6.83
C ARG A 325 -2.17 -1.16 -7.79
N MET A 326 -1.28 -0.27 -7.38
CA MET A 326 -0.22 0.29 -8.20
C MET A 326 1.11 -0.46 -8.04
N ALA A 327 1.18 -1.44 -7.13
CA ALA A 327 2.43 -2.10 -6.77
C ALA A 327 3.53 -1.08 -6.45
N THR A 328 4.79 -1.48 -6.51
CA THR A 328 5.93 -0.59 -6.28
C THR A 328 6.33 0.10 -7.58
N PHE A 329 6.34 1.43 -7.58
CA PHE A 329 7.00 2.23 -8.60
C PHE A 329 8.24 2.91 -8.04
N GLY A 330 9.31 2.92 -8.84
CA GLY A 330 10.55 3.58 -8.49
C GLY A 330 11.40 2.80 -7.50
N GLU A 331 12.71 2.87 -7.69
CA GLU A 331 13.73 2.38 -6.77
C GLU A 331 14.89 3.38 -6.76
N ASP A 332 16.04 3.07 -6.16
CA ASP A 332 17.26 3.90 -6.22
C ASP A 332 17.00 5.42 -6.05
N SER A 333 17.04 6.18 -7.17
CA SER A 333 16.85 7.64 -7.22
C SER A 333 15.42 8.08 -7.55
N SER A 334 14.51 7.13 -7.69
CA SER A 334 13.07 7.30 -7.80
C SER A 334 12.31 6.60 -6.66
N ALA A 335 13.00 6.08 -5.64
CA ALA A 335 12.39 5.33 -4.53
C ALA A 335 11.26 6.09 -3.82
N TRP A 336 11.29 7.43 -3.87
CA TRP A 336 10.24 8.28 -3.33
C TRP A 336 8.87 8.06 -3.97
N LEU A 337 8.80 7.53 -5.20
CA LEU A 337 7.54 7.28 -5.89
C LEU A 337 6.65 6.30 -5.13
N ASN A 338 7.21 5.30 -4.44
CA ASN A 338 6.42 4.27 -3.75
C ASN A 338 5.44 4.90 -2.74
N GLU A 339 5.95 5.63 -1.76
CA GLU A 339 5.11 6.26 -0.72
C GLU A 339 4.42 7.52 -1.23
N ALA A 340 5.07 8.30 -2.09
CA ALA A 340 4.47 9.52 -2.64
C ALA A 340 3.21 9.24 -3.44
N LEU A 341 3.20 8.17 -4.24
CA LEU A 341 2.04 7.78 -5.04
C LEU A 341 0.94 7.19 -4.15
N ALA A 342 1.29 6.36 -3.16
CA ALA A 342 0.34 5.82 -2.21
C ALA A 342 -0.38 6.92 -1.41
N GLU A 343 0.38 7.89 -0.92
CA GLU A 343 -0.16 9.03 -0.18
C GLU A 343 -0.99 9.96 -1.07
N TYR A 344 -0.45 10.38 -2.23
CA TYR A 344 -1.17 11.28 -3.14
C TYR A 344 -2.45 10.65 -3.69
N TYR A 345 -2.38 9.46 -4.28
CA TYR A 345 -3.57 8.81 -4.84
C TYR A 345 -4.53 8.33 -3.75
N GLY A 346 -4.04 8.02 -2.54
CA GLY A 346 -4.89 7.73 -1.39
C GLY A 346 -5.78 8.92 -1.05
N HIS A 347 -5.20 10.11 -0.89
CA HIS A 347 -5.95 11.36 -0.66
C HIS A 347 -6.87 11.70 -1.83
N LEU A 348 -6.40 11.49 -3.07
CA LEU A 348 -7.17 11.79 -4.27
C LEU A 348 -8.42 10.91 -4.38
N LEU A 349 -8.27 9.61 -4.10
CA LEU A 349 -9.38 8.66 -4.10
C LEU A 349 -10.39 9.00 -3.01
N ALA A 350 -9.93 9.28 -1.79
CA ALA A 350 -10.79 9.66 -0.67
C ALA A 350 -11.63 10.91 -0.99
N MET A 351 -11.00 12.00 -1.45
CA MET A 351 -11.72 13.21 -1.85
C MET A 351 -12.72 12.95 -2.99
N ASN A 352 -12.33 12.16 -4.01
CA ASN A 352 -13.26 11.85 -5.12
C ASN A 352 -14.41 10.93 -4.69
N ALA A 353 -14.24 10.15 -3.62
CA ALA A 353 -15.28 9.29 -3.05
C ALA A 353 -16.28 10.06 -2.17
N GLY A 354 -16.03 11.33 -1.87
CA GLY A 354 -16.82 12.13 -0.92
C GLY A 354 -16.42 11.91 0.54
N ASP A 355 -15.26 11.28 0.78
CA ASP A 355 -14.69 11.09 2.10
C ASP A 355 -13.81 12.29 2.51
N GLY A 356 -14.22 13.50 2.13
CA GLY A 356 -13.55 14.76 2.46
C GLY A 356 -13.60 15.79 1.33
N ASP A 357 -13.18 17.01 1.63
CA ASP A 357 -13.32 18.16 0.72
C ASP A 357 -11.99 18.63 0.11
N TRP A 358 -12.09 19.63 -0.79
CA TRP A 358 -10.92 20.24 -1.44
C TRP A 358 -9.93 20.88 -0.46
N SER A 359 -10.42 21.51 0.62
CA SER A 359 -9.56 22.14 1.62
C SER A 359 -8.77 21.09 2.39
N GLU A 360 -9.43 20.00 2.81
CA GLU A 360 -8.78 18.88 3.49
C GLU A 360 -7.72 18.22 2.59
N PHE A 361 -8.01 18.07 1.28
CA PHE A 361 -7.02 17.59 0.30
C PHE A 361 -5.80 18.51 0.17
N GLN A 362 -6.01 19.83 0.14
CA GLN A 362 -4.91 20.79 0.11
C GLN A 362 -4.09 20.79 1.41
N GLU A 363 -4.74 20.61 2.56
CA GLU A 363 -4.10 20.51 3.86
C GLU A 363 -3.25 19.23 3.97
N ALA A 364 -3.76 18.09 3.49
CA ALA A 364 -3.04 16.82 3.47
C ALA A 364 -1.77 16.88 2.60
N LEU A 365 -1.80 17.61 1.48
CA LEU A 365 -0.61 17.83 0.62
C LEU A 365 0.39 18.85 1.17
N ALA A 366 0.07 19.58 2.24
CA ALA A 366 0.91 20.67 2.69
C ALA A 366 2.16 20.14 3.41
N VAL A 367 3.35 20.41 2.87
CA VAL A 367 4.62 20.13 3.58
C VAL A 367 4.74 21.08 4.76
N THR A 368 4.61 20.59 5.99
CA THR A 368 4.59 21.44 7.19
C THR A 368 5.97 21.67 7.78
N ARG A 369 6.88 20.70 7.63
CA ARG A 369 8.23 20.69 8.21
C ARG A 369 9.27 21.30 7.27
N ASP A 370 10.10 22.19 7.81
CA ASP A 370 11.14 22.89 7.02
C ASP A 370 12.22 21.92 6.52
N GLU A 371 12.56 20.91 7.33
CA GLU A 371 13.52 19.86 7.01
C GLU A 371 13.13 19.05 5.76
N TYR A 372 11.82 18.89 5.48
CA TYR A 372 11.35 18.13 4.33
C TYR A 372 11.38 18.98 3.06
N ARG A 373 11.13 20.29 3.18
CA ARG A 373 11.08 21.22 2.05
C ARG A 373 12.39 21.26 1.26
N ASP A 374 13.52 21.20 1.96
CA ASP A 374 14.85 21.32 1.37
C ASP A 374 15.45 19.98 0.92
N ALA A 375 14.82 18.85 1.26
CA ALA A 375 15.31 17.51 0.93
C ALA A 375 15.17 17.20 -0.57
N LYS A 376 16.06 16.35 -1.12
CA LYS A 376 16.04 15.95 -2.53
C LYS A 376 15.40 14.58 -2.66
N LEU A 377 14.26 14.50 -3.33
CA LEU A 377 13.56 13.22 -3.56
C LEU A 377 14.42 12.25 -4.37
N ALA A 378 15.26 12.74 -5.29
CA ALA A 378 16.15 11.87 -6.06
C ALA A 378 17.40 11.37 -5.30
N ASP A 379 17.61 11.81 -4.06
CA ASP A 379 18.77 11.47 -3.24
C ASP A 379 18.33 11.10 -1.82
N THR A 380 18.04 9.81 -1.62
CA THR A 380 17.57 9.25 -0.34
C THR A 380 18.52 9.50 0.82
N ALA A 381 19.81 9.75 0.56
CA ALA A 381 20.77 10.11 1.58
C ALA A 381 20.46 11.47 2.23
N THR A 382 19.63 12.30 1.60
CA THR A 382 19.21 13.61 2.14
C THR A 382 18.00 13.55 3.05
N TRP A 383 17.30 12.41 3.13
CA TRP A 383 16.08 12.30 3.92
C TRP A 383 16.35 12.11 5.41
N ASP A 384 17.60 11.77 5.78
CA ASP A 384 18.05 11.64 7.18
C ASP A 384 17.21 10.68 8.07
N ARG A 385 16.51 9.70 7.45
CA ARG A 385 15.53 8.76 8.06
C ARG A 385 14.19 9.40 8.43
N GLU A 386 13.86 10.52 7.81
CA GLU A 386 12.55 11.16 7.92
C GLU A 386 11.65 10.75 6.73
N PRO A 387 10.31 10.74 6.90
CA PRO A 387 9.33 10.40 5.87
C PRO A 387 9.15 11.53 4.84
N VAL A 388 10.24 11.92 4.17
CA VAL A 388 10.26 13.01 3.17
C VAL A 388 9.43 12.63 1.93
N ASP A 389 9.48 11.37 1.55
CA ASP A 389 8.71 10.75 0.46
C ASP A 389 7.20 10.78 0.70
N TYR A 390 6.72 10.68 1.94
CA TYR A 390 5.30 10.87 2.26
C TYR A 390 4.86 12.33 2.07
N GLU A 391 5.44 13.28 2.83
CA GLU A 391 4.97 14.67 2.79
C GLU A 391 5.40 15.41 1.52
N LYS A 392 6.71 15.53 1.28
CA LYS A 392 7.20 16.27 0.10
C LYS A 392 6.95 15.47 -1.18
N GLY A 393 7.09 14.15 -1.12
CA GLY A 393 6.86 13.31 -2.29
C GLY A 393 5.41 13.37 -2.77
N SER A 394 4.41 13.24 -1.90
CA SER A 394 2.99 13.34 -2.29
C SER A 394 2.64 14.70 -2.91
N LEU A 395 3.14 15.79 -2.32
CA LEU A 395 3.00 17.13 -2.88
C LEU A 395 3.63 17.24 -4.27
N VAL A 396 4.85 16.71 -4.45
CA VAL A 396 5.53 16.74 -5.74
C VAL A 396 4.79 15.87 -6.76
N ALA A 397 4.24 14.72 -6.38
CA ALA A 397 3.42 13.88 -7.24
C ALA A 397 2.14 14.59 -7.69
N ALA A 398 1.41 15.21 -6.75
CA ALA A 398 0.19 15.98 -7.04
C ALA A 398 0.47 17.19 -7.94
N ALA A 399 1.54 17.94 -7.66
CA ALA A 399 1.96 19.08 -8.46
C ALA A 399 2.42 18.65 -9.86
N LEU A 400 3.09 17.50 -9.98
CA LEU A 400 3.51 16.94 -11.25
C LEU A 400 2.31 16.50 -12.10
N ASP A 401 1.32 15.82 -11.52
CA ASP A 401 0.10 15.44 -12.26
C ASP A 401 -0.63 16.68 -12.78
N ALA A 402 -0.81 17.70 -11.93
CA ALA A 402 -1.40 18.97 -12.34
C ALA A 402 -0.60 19.65 -13.47
N GLU A 403 0.73 19.65 -13.39
CA GLU A 403 1.59 20.25 -14.43
C GLU A 403 1.52 19.49 -15.76
N ILE A 404 1.51 18.16 -15.72
CA ILE A 404 1.31 17.30 -16.91
C ILE A 404 -0.05 17.61 -17.55
N ARG A 405 -1.13 17.66 -16.76
CA ARG A 405 -2.47 18.00 -17.23
C ARG A 405 -2.50 19.42 -17.82
N ASN A 406 -1.83 20.38 -17.20
CA ASN A 406 -1.77 21.77 -17.69
C ASN A 406 -1.10 21.87 -19.07
N ARG A 407 0.06 21.22 -19.25
CA ARG A 407 0.84 21.30 -20.49
C ARG A 407 0.22 20.54 -21.64
N THR A 408 -0.50 19.47 -21.34
CA THR A 408 -1.16 18.62 -22.34
C THR A 408 -2.62 18.99 -22.57
N GLY A 409 -3.14 20.02 -21.89
CA GLY A 409 -4.55 20.40 -21.96
C GLY A 409 -5.49 19.32 -21.44
N GLY A 410 -5.03 18.53 -20.46
CA GLY A 410 -5.74 17.41 -19.84
C GLY A 410 -5.68 16.10 -20.64
N ALA A 411 -4.91 16.04 -21.73
CA ALA A 411 -4.81 14.84 -22.56
C ALA A 411 -3.90 13.76 -21.97
N ARG A 412 -3.07 14.11 -20.99
CA ARG A 412 -2.20 13.20 -20.24
C ARG A 412 -2.26 13.46 -18.74
N THR A 413 -1.93 12.45 -17.96
CA THR A 413 -1.82 12.48 -16.50
C THR A 413 -0.51 11.83 -16.05
N LEU A 414 -0.22 11.90 -14.74
CA LEU A 414 0.85 11.12 -14.13
C LEU A 414 0.64 9.61 -14.30
N GLN A 415 -0.60 9.12 -14.31
CA GLN A 415 -0.88 7.71 -14.59
C GLN A 415 -0.43 7.28 -15.99
N ASP A 416 -0.50 8.15 -17.01
CA ASP A 416 0.06 7.84 -18.34
C ASP A 416 1.59 7.67 -18.31
N VAL A 417 2.28 8.32 -17.37
CA VAL A 417 3.72 8.13 -17.11
C VAL A 417 3.98 6.78 -16.47
N LEU A 418 3.19 6.40 -15.47
CA LEU A 418 3.29 5.10 -14.79
C LEU A 418 2.98 3.93 -15.74
N ALA A 419 2.00 4.13 -16.64
CA ALA A 419 1.64 3.18 -17.69
C ALA A 419 2.58 3.21 -18.91
N TYR A 420 3.57 4.12 -18.94
CA TYR A 420 4.40 4.30 -20.12
C TYR A 420 5.34 3.11 -20.31
N ARG A 421 5.30 2.50 -21.50
CA ARG A 421 6.20 1.42 -21.93
C ARG A 421 6.77 1.77 -23.30
N TYR A 422 8.08 1.56 -23.51
CA TYR A 422 8.73 1.93 -24.78
C TYR A 422 9.02 0.70 -25.67
N GLY A 423 8.07 0.30 -26.50
CA GLY A 423 8.28 -0.80 -27.47
C GLY A 423 8.49 -2.19 -26.85
N ASP A 424 8.93 -3.16 -27.65
CA ASP A 424 9.08 -4.59 -27.26
C ASP A 424 10.24 -4.84 -26.26
N ASP A 425 11.00 -3.81 -25.88
CA ASP A 425 12.13 -3.87 -24.95
C ASP A 425 11.98 -2.70 -23.97
N ASP A 426 11.12 -2.82 -22.94
CA ASP A 426 10.83 -1.76 -21.95
C ASP A 426 12.13 -1.16 -21.36
N PRO A 427 12.62 0.00 -21.85
CA PRO A 427 13.92 0.54 -21.51
C PRO A 427 13.86 1.45 -20.29
N TYR A 428 12.65 1.79 -19.81
CA TYR A 428 12.43 2.59 -18.61
C TYR A 428 11.99 1.72 -17.42
N GLY A 429 11.42 0.53 -17.69
CA GLY A 429 11.09 -0.47 -16.67
C GLY A 429 10.21 0.11 -15.56
N ASP A 430 10.48 -0.29 -14.32
CA ASP A 430 9.80 0.18 -13.10
C ASP A 430 10.19 1.60 -12.67
N LEU A 431 10.65 2.44 -13.61
CA LEU A 431 11.05 3.83 -13.37
C LEU A 431 12.13 3.96 -12.28
N ARG A 432 13.01 2.96 -12.18
CA ARG A 432 13.98 2.78 -11.08
C ARG A 432 14.93 3.95 -10.89
N THR A 433 15.22 4.72 -11.94
CA THR A 433 16.11 5.88 -11.78
C THR A 433 15.42 7.19 -12.11
N TYR A 434 15.91 8.27 -11.52
CA TYR A 434 15.46 9.63 -11.82
C TYR A 434 15.56 9.94 -13.33
N GLU A 435 16.59 9.39 -14.01
CA GLU A 435 16.77 9.58 -15.44
C GLU A 435 15.66 8.89 -16.24
N ASP A 436 15.30 7.66 -15.88
CA ASP A 436 14.26 6.88 -16.55
C ASP A 436 12.89 7.51 -16.32
N PHE A 437 12.61 7.90 -15.07
CA PHE A 437 11.38 8.63 -14.72
C PHE A 437 11.27 9.96 -15.47
N SER A 438 12.33 10.76 -15.48
CA SER A 438 12.36 12.05 -16.19
C SER A 438 12.15 11.88 -17.69
N ALA A 439 12.77 10.85 -18.29
CA ALA A 439 12.58 10.53 -19.70
C ALA A 439 11.15 10.09 -20.01
N ALA A 440 10.51 9.28 -19.15
CA ALA A 440 9.11 8.89 -19.30
C ALA A 440 8.17 10.09 -19.25
N VAL A 441 8.35 11.00 -18.28
CA VAL A 441 7.55 12.24 -18.18
C VAL A 441 7.68 13.10 -19.45
N VAL A 442 8.92 13.32 -19.93
CA VAL A 442 9.17 14.08 -21.16
C VAL A 442 8.51 13.41 -22.37
N ALA A 443 8.60 12.08 -22.47
CA ALA A 443 8.03 11.35 -23.59
C ALA A 443 6.50 11.37 -23.60
N VAL A 444 5.86 11.22 -22.44
CA VAL A 444 4.40 11.28 -22.30
C VAL A 444 3.86 12.67 -22.62
N THR A 445 4.56 13.72 -22.17
CA THR A 445 4.14 15.11 -22.38
C THR A 445 4.50 15.67 -23.75
N ASP A 446 5.45 15.07 -24.47
CA ASP A 446 6.12 15.65 -25.66
C ASP A 446 6.69 17.05 -25.36
N ASP A 447 7.20 17.27 -24.13
CA ASP A 447 7.73 18.54 -23.66
C ASP A 447 9.04 18.37 -22.88
N GLU A 448 10.17 18.60 -23.57
CA GLU A 448 11.53 18.58 -23.02
C GLU A 448 11.73 19.53 -21.81
N SER A 449 10.91 20.57 -21.67
CA SER A 449 11.03 21.49 -20.54
C SER A 449 10.49 20.93 -19.22
N MET A 450 9.79 19.79 -19.24
CA MET A 450 9.43 19.04 -18.02
C MET A 450 10.66 18.59 -17.25
N ARG A 451 11.77 18.30 -17.93
CA ARG A 451 13.02 17.94 -17.27
C ARG A 451 13.51 19.02 -16.31
N ALA A 452 13.41 20.29 -16.71
CA ALA A 452 13.82 21.40 -15.87
C ALA A 452 12.92 21.56 -14.62
N TRP A 453 11.62 21.23 -14.76
CA TRP A 453 10.69 21.20 -13.62
C TRP A 453 11.07 20.09 -12.63
N LEU A 454 11.36 18.88 -13.13
CA LEU A 454 11.81 17.75 -12.31
C LEU A 454 13.18 18.01 -11.66
N ASP A 455 14.11 18.66 -12.39
CA ASP A 455 15.42 19.05 -11.84
C ASP A 455 15.26 20.01 -10.65
N GLU A 456 14.21 20.85 -10.64
CA GLU A 456 13.95 21.83 -9.58
C GLU A 456 13.31 21.20 -8.33
N TYR A 457 12.30 20.33 -8.53
CA TYR A 457 11.45 19.84 -7.43
C TYR A 457 11.73 18.40 -6.98
N VAL A 458 12.36 17.57 -7.83
CA VAL A 458 12.70 16.17 -7.50
C VAL A 458 14.19 16.04 -7.20
N ALA A 459 15.06 16.47 -8.14
CA ALA A 459 16.51 16.43 -7.94
C ALA A 459 17.06 17.65 -7.18
N GLY A 460 16.25 18.70 -7.08
CA GLY A 460 16.58 19.97 -6.43
C GLY A 460 16.01 20.09 -5.01
N GLU A 461 16.35 21.21 -4.37
CA GLU A 461 15.96 21.51 -2.98
C GLU A 461 14.66 22.33 -2.91
N SER A 462 14.04 22.64 -4.05
CA SER A 462 12.82 23.44 -4.06
C SER A 462 11.59 22.57 -3.78
N THR A 463 10.54 23.18 -3.23
CA THR A 463 9.23 22.55 -3.03
C THR A 463 8.21 23.28 -3.93
N PRO A 464 7.41 22.56 -4.74
CA PRO A 464 6.39 23.19 -5.57
C PRO A 464 5.26 23.75 -4.69
N PRO A 465 4.50 24.74 -5.18
CA PRO A 465 3.31 25.19 -4.46
C PRO A 465 2.25 24.09 -4.42
N VAL A 466 1.44 24.07 -3.36
CA VAL A 466 0.22 23.24 -3.30
C VAL A 466 -0.69 23.60 -4.49
N PRO A 467 -1.14 22.62 -5.28
CA PRO A 467 -2.08 22.86 -6.38
C PRO A 467 -3.35 23.58 -5.92
N SER A 468 -3.88 24.46 -6.76
CA SER A 468 -5.03 25.33 -6.42
C SER A 468 -6.19 25.22 -7.41
N ASP A 469 -6.08 24.35 -8.41
CA ASP A 469 -7.07 24.15 -9.46
C ASP A 469 -7.76 22.79 -9.25
N PRO A 470 -8.96 22.74 -8.64
CA PRO A 470 -9.65 21.48 -8.33
C PRO A 470 -10.00 20.67 -9.59
N ASP A 471 -10.23 21.34 -10.74
CA ASP A 471 -10.50 20.68 -12.02
C ASP A 471 -9.40 19.67 -12.44
N ARG A 472 -8.18 19.80 -11.90
CA ARG A 472 -7.06 18.89 -12.17
C ARG A 472 -7.14 17.57 -11.42
N PHE A 473 -7.97 17.50 -10.39
CA PHE A 473 -8.03 16.38 -9.45
C PHE A 473 -9.35 15.60 -9.53
N VAL A 474 -10.22 15.96 -10.48
CA VAL A 474 -11.38 15.14 -10.84
C VAL A 474 -10.90 13.87 -11.55
N LEU A 475 -11.14 12.71 -10.93
CA LEU A 475 -10.85 11.40 -11.54
C LEU A 475 -11.88 11.10 -12.64
N ASN A 476 -13.16 11.33 -12.33
CA ASN A 476 -14.25 10.96 -13.23
C ASN A 476 -15.30 12.08 -13.32
N ALA A 477 -15.46 12.62 -14.52
CA ALA A 477 -16.38 13.73 -14.76
C ALA A 477 -17.88 13.34 -14.64
N SER A 478 -18.19 12.05 -14.52
CA SER A 478 -19.58 11.58 -14.30
C SER A 478 -19.90 11.26 -12.84
N MET A 479 -18.91 11.35 -11.94
CA MET A 479 -19.16 11.29 -10.51
C MET A 479 -19.75 12.61 -10.00
N ASP A 480 -20.19 12.56 -8.75
CA ASP A 480 -20.73 13.64 -7.93
C ASP A 480 -19.94 13.49 -6.63
N SER A 481 -18.81 14.20 -6.54
CA SER A 481 -17.75 13.87 -5.58
C SER A 481 -18.02 14.45 -4.18
N ASP A 482 -18.77 15.53 -4.05
CA ASP A 482 -19.24 16.07 -2.76
C ASP A 482 -20.66 15.62 -2.39
N GLY A 483 -21.38 14.98 -3.32
CA GLY A 483 -22.66 14.31 -3.06
C GLY A 483 -23.85 15.27 -2.98
N ASP A 484 -23.75 16.45 -3.58
CA ASP A 484 -24.81 17.46 -3.56
C ASP A 484 -25.91 17.23 -4.62
N GLY A 485 -25.70 16.30 -5.55
CA GLY A 485 -26.62 15.94 -6.62
C GLY A 485 -26.28 16.54 -7.99
N VAL A 486 -25.16 17.26 -8.11
CA VAL A 486 -24.59 17.77 -9.35
C VAL A 486 -23.42 16.87 -9.78
N GLU A 487 -23.28 16.62 -11.09
CA GLU A 487 -22.16 15.78 -11.57
C GLU A 487 -20.95 16.68 -11.82
N ASN A 488 -19.75 16.24 -11.46
CA ASN A 488 -18.47 16.97 -11.56
C ASN A 488 -18.28 17.69 -12.93
N ARG A 489 -18.75 17.10 -14.04
CA ARG A 489 -18.71 17.74 -15.38
C ARG A 489 -19.53 19.03 -15.52
N ARG A 490 -20.43 19.33 -14.58
CA ARG A 490 -21.30 20.51 -14.57
C ARG A 490 -20.70 21.64 -13.74
N GLU A 491 -19.81 21.32 -12.81
CA GLU A 491 -19.06 22.28 -11.97
C GLU A 491 -17.64 22.54 -12.51
N VAL A 492 -17.45 22.30 -13.81
CA VAL A 492 -16.18 22.61 -14.48
C VAL A 492 -15.98 24.13 -14.49
N GLN A 493 -14.80 24.60 -14.06
CA GLN A 493 -14.46 26.01 -13.81
C GLN A 493 -15.03 26.58 -12.50
N THR A 494 -15.62 25.75 -11.67
CA THR A 494 -15.95 26.06 -10.29
C THR A 494 -15.25 25.05 -9.38
N ASN A 495 -15.90 24.36 -8.43
CA ASN A 495 -15.24 23.41 -7.51
C ASN A 495 -16.07 22.13 -7.28
N PRO A 496 -15.82 21.04 -8.04
CA PRO A 496 -16.55 19.77 -7.95
C PRO A 496 -16.42 18.97 -6.64
N PHE A 497 -15.90 19.60 -5.58
CA PHE A 497 -15.58 18.99 -4.28
C PHE A 497 -16.06 19.87 -3.12
N GLU A 498 -16.89 20.87 -3.40
CA GLU A 498 -17.47 21.78 -2.42
C GLU A 498 -18.96 21.91 -2.71
N SER A 499 -19.81 21.52 -1.76
CA SER A 499 -21.27 21.50 -1.98
C SER A 499 -21.90 22.86 -2.30
N ASP A 500 -21.21 23.96 -1.99
CA ASP A 500 -21.59 25.35 -2.34
C ASP A 500 -20.43 25.96 -3.13
N THR A 501 -20.38 25.55 -4.39
CA THR A 501 -19.25 25.77 -5.28
C THR A 501 -19.00 27.24 -5.62
N ASP A 502 -20.03 28.09 -5.58
CA ASP A 502 -19.89 29.54 -5.81
C ASP A 502 -19.87 30.38 -4.53
N GLY A 503 -20.07 29.75 -3.37
CA GLY A 503 -19.92 30.34 -2.04
C GLY A 503 -21.03 31.32 -1.67
N ASP A 504 -22.22 31.21 -2.28
CA ASP A 504 -23.38 32.07 -2.00
C ASP A 504 -24.18 31.65 -0.76
N GLY A 505 -23.85 30.48 -0.20
CA GLY A 505 -24.40 29.89 1.02
C GLY A 505 -25.51 28.88 0.79
N ILE A 506 -25.69 28.38 -0.44
CA ILE A 506 -26.69 27.40 -0.83
C ILE A 506 -25.99 26.23 -1.53
N ASP A 507 -26.36 25.00 -1.18
CA ASP A 507 -25.79 23.83 -1.85
C ASP A 507 -26.22 23.79 -3.34
N ASP A 508 -25.32 23.40 -4.24
CA ASP A 508 -25.50 23.49 -5.69
C ASP A 508 -26.69 22.63 -6.19
N GLY A 509 -26.95 21.50 -5.54
CA GLY A 509 -28.14 20.68 -5.79
C GLY A 509 -29.47 21.39 -5.49
N GLU A 510 -29.45 22.34 -4.54
CA GLU A 510 -30.60 23.17 -4.18
C GLU A 510 -30.66 24.49 -4.97
N ASP A 511 -29.62 24.84 -5.73
CA ASP A 511 -29.58 26.04 -6.55
C ASP A 511 -29.80 25.78 -8.05
N ALA A 512 -30.53 26.66 -8.70
CA ALA A 512 -30.73 26.63 -10.15
C ALA A 512 -29.58 27.32 -10.92
N TYR A 513 -28.68 28.02 -10.21
CA TYR A 513 -27.51 28.70 -10.78
C TYR A 513 -26.21 28.40 -10.00
N PRO A 514 -25.82 27.12 -9.82
CA PRO A 514 -24.74 26.62 -8.93
C PRO A 514 -23.30 27.07 -9.27
N THR A 515 -23.15 28.15 -10.04
CA THR A 515 -21.87 28.66 -10.56
C THR A 515 -21.89 30.20 -10.65
N ASP A 516 -22.93 30.86 -10.11
CA ASP A 516 -23.17 32.31 -10.17
C ASP A 516 -23.47 32.83 -8.76
N ASP A 517 -22.41 33.18 -8.02
CA ASP A 517 -22.41 33.75 -6.65
C ASP A 517 -23.30 35.00 -6.46
N THR A 518 -23.84 35.55 -7.55
CA THR A 518 -24.73 36.70 -7.54
C THR A 518 -26.21 36.36 -7.67
N ARG A 519 -26.55 35.08 -7.86
CA ARG A 519 -27.91 34.61 -8.13
C ARG A 519 -28.18 33.23 -7.54
N TYR A 520 -29.17 33.23 -6.65
CA TYR A 520 -29.84 32.02 -6.20
C TYR A 520 -31.28 31.90 -6.73
N GLU A 521 -31.69 30.70 -7.13
CA GLU A 521 -33.09 30.31 -7.25
C GLU A 521 -33.28 28.85 -6.85
N ALA A 522 -34.10 28.58 -5.82
CA ALA A 522 -34.39 27.22 -5.38
C ALA A 522 -34.72 26.28 -6.54
N SER A 523 -33.91 25.25 -6.73
CA SER A 523 -34.10 24.24 -7.77
C SER A 523 -35.46 23.58 -7.58
N THR A 524 -36.38 23.81 -8.52
CA THR A 524 -37.71 23.18 -8.49
C THR A 524 -37.67 21.81 -9.16
N THR A 525 -36.68 20.99 -8.79
CA THR A 525 -36.67 19.59 -9.17
C THR A 525 -37.72 18.89 -8.33
N THR A 526 -38.91 18.75 -8.90
CA THR A 526 -39.88 17.78 -8.41
C THR A 526 -39.20 16.43 -8.53
N GLU A 527 -38.81 15.82 -7.40
CA GLU A 527 -38.44 14.40 -7.37
C GLU A 527 -39.54 13.61 -8.10
N GLU A 528 -39.31 13.22 -9.35
CA GLU A 528 -39.94 11.99 -9.81
C GLU A 528 -39.41 10.93 -8.86
N PRO A 529 -40.28 10.15 -8.19
CA PRO A 529 -39.81 9.12 -7.29
C PRO A 529 -38.99 8.16 -8.13
N THR A 530 -37.66 8.27 -8.01
CA THR A 530 -36.72 7.28 -8.52
C THR A 530 -37.21 5.99 -7.89
N THR A 531 -37.77 5.09 -8.70
CA THR A 531 -37.99 3.72 -8.24
C THR A 531 -36.62 3.24 -7.84
N VAL A 532 -36.34 3.26 -6.54
CA VAL A 532 -35.28 2.48 -5.93
C VAL A 532 -35.55 1.07 -6.42
N ALA A 533 -34.82 0.65 -7.44
CA ALA A 533 -34.65 -0.75 -7.71
C ALA A 533 -34.06 -1.26 -6.41
N THR A 534 -34.89 -1.93 -5.61
CA THR A 534 -34.42 -2.68 -4.46
C THR A 534 -33.39 -3.64 -5.02
N SER A 535 -32.12 -3.23 -4.93
CA SER A 535 -31.00 -4.09 -5.18
C SER A 535 -31.24 -5.31 -4.31
N ALA A 536 -31.23 -6.48 -4.95
CA ALA A 536 -31.41 -7.72 -4.24
C ALA A 536 -30.45 -7.70 -3.05
N THR A 537 -30.99 -7.95 -1.86
CA THR A 537 -30.23 -8.06 -0.62
C THR A 537 -28.96 -8.86 -0.92
N PRO A 538 -27.75 -8.33 -0.65
CA PRO A 538 -26.55 -9.11 -0.83
C PRO A 538 -26.75 -10.40 -0.02
N THR A 539 -26.45 -11.53 -0.65
CA THR A 539 -26.43 -12.79 0.08
C THR A 539 -25.20 -12.77 0.96
N THR A 540 -25.30 -12.14 2.12
CA THR A 540 -24.26 -12.16 3.15
C THR A 540 -24.07 -13.60 3.59
N THR A 541 -22.93 -14.19 3.22
CA THR A 541 -22.53 -15.49 3.74
C THR A 541 -21.65 -15.25 4.94
N VAL A 542 -22.26 -15.09 6.12
CA VAL A 542 -21.52 -15.06 7.38
C VAL A 542 -20.99 -16.48 7.65
N ARG A 543 -19.67 -16.69 7.56
CA ARG A 543 -19.03 -17.91 8.07
C ARG A 543 -18.67 -17.71 9.54
N THR A 544 -19.53 -18.17 10.45
CA THR A 544 -19.19 -18.30 11.87
C THR A 544 -18.73 -19.73 12.16
N THR A 545 -17.54 -19.92 12.72
CA THR A 545 -17.05 -21.22 13.20
C THR A 545 -17.67 -21.54 14.56
N GLU A 546 -18.89 -22.10 14.57
CA GLU A 546 -19.47 -22.66 15.80
C GLU A 546 -18.98 -24.10 16.09
N LYS A 547 -18.42 -24.28 17.28
CA LYS A 547 -18.00 -25.54 17.91
C LYS A 547 -19.12 -26.61 17.93
N PRO A 548 -18.93 -27.81 17.33
CA PRO A 548 -19.93 -28.87 17.43
C PRO A 548 -19.86 -29.59 18.79
N THR A 549 -20.83 -29.31 19.67
CA THR A 549 -21.10 -30.16 20.83
C THR A 549 -22.08 -31.27 20.47
N THR A 550 -21.57 -32.48 20.30
CA THR A 550 -22.38 -33.67 20.02
C THR A 550 -23.11 -34.19 21.26
N LYS A 551 -24.46 -34.18 21.25
CA LYS A 551 -25.27 -35.21 21.93
C LYS A 551 -26.61 -35.43 21.18
N PRO A 552 -27.17 -36.65 21.14
CA PRO A 552 -27.98 -37.09 20.01
C PRO A 552 -29.50 -36.94 20.20
N THR A 553 -30.15 -36.66 19.05
CA THR A 553 -31.43 -37.18 18.55
C THR A 553 -32.72 -36.85 19.32
N THR A 554 -33.69 -36.20 18.65
CA THR A 554 -34.98 -36.83 18.28
C THR A 554 -35.64 -36.08 17.12
N THR A 555 -35.97 -36.83 16.07
CA THR A 555 -36.72 -36.43 14.87
C THR A 555 -38.19 -36.13 15.17
N ALA A 556 -38.71 -35.01 14.64
CA ALA A 556 -40.15 -34.85 14.41
C ALA A 556 -40.41 -33.93 13.20
N THR A 557 -40.78 -34.57 12.09
CA THR A 557 -41.43 -33.99 10.90
C THR A 557 -42.78 -33.37 11.28
N THR A 558 -43.12 -32.14 10.86
CA THR A 558 -44.34 -31.85 10.06
C THR A 558 -44.43 -30.41 9.52
N GLN A 559 -44.71 -30.32 8.21
CA GLN A 559 -45.67 -29.45 7.50
C GLN A 559 -45.59 -27.91 7.54
N THR A 560 -45.28 -27.39 6.36
CA THR A 560 -45.80 -26.21 5.67
C THR A 560 -47.30 -25.92 5.94
N THR A 561 -47.65 -24.67 6.21
CA THR A 561 -48.82 -23.99 5.61
C THR A 561 -48.61 -22.47 5.61
N ALA A 562 -48.91 -21.87 4.46
CA ALA A 562 -48.96 -20.44 4.24
C ALA A 562 -50.21 -19.80 4.89
N ALA A 563 -50.13 -18.51 5.21
CA ALA A 563 -50.93 -17.45 4.56
C ALA A 563 -51.20 -16.23 5.48
N THR A 564 -50.98 -15.04 4.89
CA THR A 564 -51.76 -13.78 4.99
C THR A 564 -52.06 -13.14 6.34
N GLY A 565 -51.83 -11.81 6.40
CA GLY A 565 -52.81 -10.90 6.99
C GLY A 565 -52.26 -9.67 7.72
N SER A 566 -52.13 -8.57 6.97
CA SER A 566 -52.19 -7.17 7.40
C SER A 566 -53.09 -6.90 8.62
N THR A 567 -52.68 -5.99 9.51
CA THR A 567 -53.42 -4.75 9.85
C THR A 567 -52.62 -3.82 10.75
N ALA A 568 -52.60 -2.53 10.38
CA ALA A 568 -52.20 -1.40 11.21
C ALA A 568 -53.21 -1.11 12.33
N SER A 569 -52.75 -0.50 13.43
CA SER A 569 -53.59 0.39 14.24
C SER A 569 -52.73 1.37 15.05
N THR A 570 -52.97 2.66 14.78
CA THR A 570 -52.57 3.85 15.53
C THR A 570 -53.26 3.91 16.90
N ALA A 571 -52.60 4.43 17.93
CA ALA A 571 -53.27 5.18 19.01
C ALA A 571 -52.27 6.05 19.80
N THR A 572 -52.53 7.36 19.73
CA THR A 572 -52.07 8.49 20.54
C THR A 572 -52.33 8.34 22.06
N GLY A 573 -51.53 9.00 22.90
CA GLY A 573 -51.84 9.15 24.33
C GLY A 573 -50.82 9.96 25.14
N GLU A 574 -50.92 11.28 25.03
CA GLU A 574 -50.30 12.35 25.83
C GLU A 574 -50.56 12.23 27.35
N SER A 575 -49.56 12.57 28.19
CA SER A 575 -49.71 13.39 29.43
C SER A 575 -48.45 13.35 30.33
N ALA A 576 -47.77 14.49 30.46
CA ALA A 576 -47.06 14.93 31.69
C ALA A 576 -48.09 15.65 32.62
N PRO A 577 -47.76 16.33 33.75
CA PRO A 577 -46.47 16.55 34.45
C PRO A 577 -46.57 16.43 36.00
N THR A 578 -45.48 16.69 36.74
CA THR A 578 -45.39 17.75 37.78
C THR A 578 -44.06 17.69 38.55
N ALA A 579 -43.47 18.87 38.76
CA ALA A 579 -42.31 19.17 39.59
C ALA A 579 -42.68 19.35 41.08
N ASP A 580 -41.71 19.20 41.97
CA ASP A 580 -41.51 20.13 43.10
C ASP A 580 -40.06 20.11 43.60
N ASP A 581 -39.68 21.22 44.20
CA ASP A 581 -38.35 21.81 44.32
C ASP A 581 -37.85 21.82 45.79
N THR A 582 -36.59 22.26 45.97
CA THR A 582 -35.95 22.88 47.16
C THR A 582 -34.85 22.14 47.96
N ALA A 583 -33.61 22.57 47.68
CA ALA A 583 -32.71 23.36 48.55
C ALA A 583 -31.53 22.71 49.34
N ASN A 584 -30.33 22.96 48.80
CA ASN A 584 -29.08 23.55 49.35
C ASN A 584 -28.40 23.05 50.65
N GLY A 585 -27.09 22.78 50.50
CA GLY A 585 -26.08 22.76 51.56
C GLY A 585 -24.64 22.66 51.01
N ASP A 586 -23.96 23.81 51.00
CA ASP A 586 -22.58 24.17 50.60
C ASP A 586 -21.42 23.30 51.17
N SER A 587 -20.33 23.11 50.40
CA SER A 587 -18.92 23.17 50.86
C SER A 587 -17.89 23.04 49.70
N SER A 588 -17.41 24.19 49.24
CA SER A 588 -16.01 24.57 48.90
C SER A 588 -14.95 23.54 48.41
N GLY A 589 -14.34 23.85 47.24
CA GLY A 589 -12.93 23.52 46.92
C GLY A 589 -12.59 23.54 45.42
N GLY A 590 -12.08 24.66 44.88
CA GLY A 590 -11.38 24.71 43.57
C GLY A 590 -9.92 24.17 43.68
N PRO A 591 -9.08 24.17 42.62
CA PRO A 591 -9.06 25.00 41.39
C PRO A 591 -9.06 24.12 40.11
N GLY A 592 -8.96 24.56 38.85
CA GLY A 592 -8.65 25.85 38.23
C GLY A 592 -8.76 25.68 36.70
N ASP A 593 -8.69 26.81 36.00
CA ASP A 593 -8.82 26.95 34.55
C ASP A 593 -7.80 26.08 33.78
N GLY A 594 -8.27 25.46 32.70
CA GLY A 594 -7.45 24.79 31.69
C GLY A 594 -8.09 25.04 30.32
N ASP A 595 -7.38 25.80 29.49
CA ASP A 595 -7.68 26.06 28.09
C ASP A 595 -8.00 24.78 27.32
N PHE A 596 -9.02 24.86 26.47
CA PHE A 596 -9.27 23.91 25.40
C PHE A 596 -8.30 24.27 24.26
N ASP A 597 -7.34 23.39 23.98
CA ASP A 597 -6.40 23.51 22.87
C ASP A 597 -6.91 22.68 21.68
N PRO A 598 -7.26 23.29 20.53
CA PRO A 598 -7.78 22.58 19.36
C PRO A 598 -6.67 22.07 18.40
N THR A 599 -5.43 21.85 18.86
CA THR A 599 -4.32 21.38 18.00
C THR A 599 -4.05 19.86 18.04
N ALA A 600 -5.03 19.05 18.44
CA ALA A 600 -4.91 17.59 18.39
C ALA A 600 -5.13 17.06 16.96
N VAL A 601 -4.09 17.14 16.13
CA VAL A 601 -3.95 16.40 14.87
C VAL A 601 -3.47 14.98 15.20
N PRO A 602 -4.00 13.90 14.60
CA PRO A 602 -3.44 12.56 14.75
C PRO A 602 -2.17 12.46 13.90
N GLY A 603 -1.07 13.02 14.41
CA GLY A 603 0.25 12.96 13.80
C GLY A 603 1.24 12.31 14.76
N PHE A 604 2.05 11.39 14.22
CA PHE A 604 3.18 10.69 14.84
C PHE A 604 3.81 11.42 16.04
N GLY A 605 3.88 10.72 17.18
CA GLY A 605 4.43 11.24 18.42
C GLY A 605 5.90 11.69 18.28
N PRO A 606 6.28 12.89 18.76
CA PRO A 606 7.62 13.42 18.59
C PRO A 606 8.59 12.82 19.61
N SER A 607 9.15 11.62 19.39
CA SER A 607 10.17 11.03 20.29
C SER A 607 10.98 9.87 19.68
N VAL A 608 11.87 10.12 18.71
CA VAL A 608 13.03 9.21 18.47
C VAL A 608 14.31 10.01 18.31
N ALA A 609 14.87 10.45 19.44
CA ALA A 609 16.20 11.06 19.48
C ALA A 609 17.06 10.54 20.65
N VAL A 610 16.88 9.29 21.12
CA VAL A 610 17.83 8.67 22.07
C VAL A 610 17.83 7.15 21.98
N LEU A 611 18.28 6.52 20.88
CA LEU A 611 18.63 5.08 20.91
C LEU A 611 19.75 4.64 19.95
N ALA A 612 20.55 5.56 19.39
CA ALA A 612 21.71 5.21 18.56
C ALA A 612 23.06 5.14 19.31
N LEU A 613 23.11 5.37 20.62
CA LEU A 613 24.38 5.47 21.38
C LEU A 613 24.81 4.22 22.17
N LEU A 614 24.09 3.10 22.08
CA LEU A 614 24.47 1.86 22.78
C LEU A 614 24.96 0.70 21.90
N ALA A 615 24.79 0.75 20.57
CA ALA A 615 25.32 -0.27 19.66
C ALA A 615 26.83 -0.16 19.37
N VAL A 616 27.44 1.02 19.53
CA VAL A 616 28.88 1.24 19.24
C VAL A 616 29.81 0.79 20.38
N ALA A 617 29.29 0.51 21.58
CA ALA A 617 30.12 0.15 22.75
C ALA A 617 30.54 -1.33 22.82
N PHE A 618 29.93 -2.24 22.03
CA PHE A 618 30.20 -3.68 22.15
C PHE A 618 31.20 -4.25 21.12
N ILE A 619 31.49 -3.53 20.04
CA ILE A 619 32.39 -3.99 18.97
C ILE A 619 33.89 -3.74 19.27
N VAL A 620 34.23 -2.90 20.26
CA VAL A 620 35.64 -2.60 20.60
C VAL A 620 36.26 -3.57 21.62
N ARG A 621 35.49 -4.52 22.21
CA ARG A 621 36.04 -5.40 23.27
C ARG A 621 36.44 -6.82 22.85
N ARG A 622 36.44 -7.17 21.56
CA ARG A 622 36.86 -8.52 21.10
C ARG A 622 38.15 -8.59 20.27
N ARG A 623 38.95 -7.52 20.24
CA ARG A 623 40.36 -7.61 19.81
C ARG A 623 41.32 -7.29 20.95
N ARG A 624 41.46 -8.25 21.86
CA ARG A 624 42.72 -8.65 22.51
C ARG A 624 42.60 -10.02 23.15
#